data_AF-A0A483AFQ2-F1
#
_entry.id   AF-A0A483AFQ2-F1
#
_cell.length_a   1.000
_cell.length_b   1.000
_cell.length_c   1.000
_cell.angle_alpha   90.00
_cell.angle_beta   90.00
_cell.angle_gamma   90.00
#
_symmetry.space_group_name_H-M   'P 1'
#
loop_
_entity.id
_entity.type
_entity.pdbx_description
1 polymer ?
#
loop_
_entity_poly.entity_id
_entity_poly.type
_entity_poly.pdbx_seq_one_letter_code
_entity_poly.pdbx_strand_id
1 'polypeptide(L)'
;MACYHPLTAWYGDHNRTDKKIVFNEHYAAHRLLTLTLPCGQCWGCRLEGSRQWAIRCVHEASLHEDNCFITLTYNPASLPENGTLVKKHFQDFMKRLRKKFPNKKIRYYHCGEYGDKNLRPHYHAIIFGLTFDDLILYKVENGENLYTSVILEKIWGMGFATVGSVTFRSAAYVARYIMKKVNGQNKKAHYERVDPETGEIIDLQPEYTTMSRRPGIASGWYDKYKNDVYPSDNLHLNGKTFRPPKYYDRMYEHESPEEMEKIKALRLKNMKIHAKNNTPERLKVREAVKIAQTKSLIRTV
;
A
#
# COMPACT_ATOMS: atom_id res chain seq x y z
N MET A 1 3.38 11.00 -7.98
CA MET A 1 2.88 12.23 -7.32
C MET A 1 4.04 13.03 -6.75
N ALA A 2 3.91 14.35 -6.65
CA ALA A 2 4.92 15.18 -6.00
C ALA A 2 4.84 15.04 -4.47
N CYS A 3 5.98 15.19 -3.79
CA CYS A 3 6.00 15.41 -2.35
C CYS A 3 5.72 16.89 -2.08
N TYR A 4 4.82 17.18 -1.15
CA TYR A 4 4.45 18.56 -0.81
C TYR A 4 5.34 19.20 0.24
N HIS A 5 5.99 18.36 1.07
CA HIS A 5 6.94 18.79 2.10
C HIS A 5 8.27 18.07 1.88
N PRO A 6 9.01 18.34 0.78
CA PRO A 6 10.30 17.69 0.55
C PRO A 6 11.29 18.07 1.66
N LEU A 7 12.13 17.12 2.04
CA LEU A 7 13.16 17.28 3.07
C LEU A 7 14.51 17.53 2.41
N THR A 8 15.27 18.46 2.98
CA THR A 8 16.69 18.62 2.69
C THR A 8 17.46 17.54 3.44
N ALA A 9 18.36 16.87 2.74
CA ALA A 9 19.22 15.83 3.27
C ALA A 9 20.65 15.97 2.71
N TRP A 10 21.59 15.25 3.31
CA TRP A 10 22.99 15.21 2.88
C TRP A 10 23.49 13.76 2.87
N TYR A 11 24.57 13.51 2.14
CA TYR A 11 25.34 12.28 2.33
C TYR A 11 26.04 12.32 3.69
N GLY A 12 25.95 11.23 4.44
CA GLY A 12 26.58 11.14 5.76
C GLY A 12 28.11 11.04 5.67
N ASP A 13 28.80 11.71 6.59
CA ASP A 13 30.22 11.53 6.82
C ASP A 13 30.45 10.21 7.56
N HIS A 14 31.13 9.27 6.91
CA HIS A 14 31.44 7.95 7.48
C HIS A 14 32.24 8.04 8.79
N ASN A 15 32.94 9.14 9.05
CA ASN A 15 33.65 9.35 10.32
C ASN A 15 32.71 9.76 11.47
N ARG A 16 31.49 10.21 11.16
CA ARG A 16 30.54 10.76 12.16
C ARG A 16 29.26 9.94 12.26
N THR A 17 28.95 9.12 11.26
CA THR A 17 27.75 8.28 11.24
C THR A 17 27.87 7.10 10.28
N ASP A 18 27.23 5.99 10.63
CA ASP A 18 27.05 4.84 9.73
C ASP A 18 25.94 5.07 8.69
N LYS A 19 25.19 6.17 8.77
CA LYS A 19 24.07 6.45 7.89
C LYS A 19 24.56 7.07 6.58
N LYS A 20 24.28 6.40 5.46
CA LYS A 20 24.56 6.94 4.10
C LYS A 20 23.86 8.28 3.83
N ILE A 21 22.70 8.52 4.43
CA ILE A 21 21.92 9.75 4.29
C ILE A 21 21.57 10.30 5.68
N VAL A 22 21.80 11.60 5.87
CA VAL A 22 21.49 12.32 7.10
C VAL A 22 20.59 13.52 6.84
N PHE A 23 19.82 13.91 7.85
CA PHE A 23 18.94 15.10 7.83
C PHE A 23 19.44 16.21 8.76
N ASN A 24 20.56 15.98 9.44
CA ASN A 24 21.24 16.97 10.26
C ASN A 24 22.59 17.27 9.62
N GLU A 25 22.80 18.54 9.26
CA GLU A 25 23.98 19.07 8.59
C GLU A 25 25.29 18.78 9.36
N HIS A 26 25.23 18.64 10.69
CA HIS A 26 26.39 18.31 11.51
C HIS A 26 27.08 16.99 11.09
N TYR A 27 26.29 16.04 10.60
CA TYR A 27 26.76 14.72 10.16
C TYR A 27 27.00 14.64 8.64
N ALA A 28 26.90 15.75 7.92
CA ALA A 28 27.08 15.77 6.47
C ALA A 28 28.56 15.65 6.07
N ALA A 29 28.86 14.81 5.08
CA ALA A 29 30.17 14.72 4.45
C ALA A 29 30.54 16.03 3.76
N HIS A 30 29.57 16.64 3.05
CA HIS A 30 29.72 17.93 2.39
C HIS A 30 28.48 18.79 2.62
N ARG A 31 28.63 19.86 3.40
CA ARG A 31 27.51 20.74 3.80
C ARG A 31 26.82 21.45 2.63
N LEU A 32 27.59 21.80 1.59
CA LEU A 32 27.09 22.49 0.40
C LEU A 32 26.37 21.56 -0.61
N LEU A 33 26.53 20.23 -0.47
CA LEU A 33 25.94 19.26 -1.38
C LEU A 33 24.66 18.68 -0.77
N THR A 34 23.55 19.38 -0.99
CA THR A 34 22.22 18.99 -0.51
C THR A 34 21.48 18.10 -1.49
N LEU A 35 20.68 17.18 -0.95
CA LEU A 35 19.72 16.34 -1.66
C LEU A 35 18.31 16.71 -1.24
N THR A 36 17.36 16.62 -2.17
CA THR A 36 15.93 16.80 -1.87
C THR A 36 15.23 15.45 -1.89
N LEU A 37 14.72 15.01 -0.75
CA LEU A 37 14.05 13.72 -0.57
C LEU A 37 12.56 13.89 -0.24
N PRO A 38 11.69 12.97 -0.68
CA PRO A 38 10.28 12.99 -0.27
C PRO A 38 10.15 12.72 1.25
N CYS A 39 9.30 13.47 1.97
CA CYS A 39 9.09 13.26 3.41
C CYS A 39 8.45 11.92 3.79
N GLY A 40 7.80 11.24 2.84
CA GLY A 40 7.11 9.97 3.08
C GLY A 40 5.78 10.09 3.84
N GLN A 41 5.45 11.27 4.39
CA GLN A 41 4.27 11.47 5.25
C GLN A 41 3.17 12.33 4.64
N CYS A 42 3.50 13.28 3.75
CA CYS A 42 2.48 14.13 3.12
C CYS A 42 1.50 13.34 2.25
N TRP A 43 0.35 13.94 1.94
CA TRP A 43 -0.69 13.33 1.09
C TRP A 43 -0.13 12.83 -0.24
N GLY A 44 0.75 13.61 -0.88
CA GLY A 44 1.39 13.24 -2.14
C GLY A 44 2.26 11.98 -2.02
N CYS A 45 3.06 11.86 -0.95
CA CYS A 45 3.88 10.69 -0.68
C CYS A 45 3.05 9.45 -0.35
N ARG A 46 2.01 9.61 0.47
CA ARG A 46 1.10 8.51 0.83
C ARG A 46 0.37 7.97 -0.41
N LEU A 47 -0.23 8.86 -1.21
CA LEU A 47 -0.91 8.50 -2.46
C LEU A 47 0.04 7.86 -3.47
N GLU A 48 1.29 8.33 -3.55
CA GLU A 48 2.32 7.71 -4.38
C GLU A 48 2.66 6.28 -3.93
N GLY A 49 2.79 6.07 -2.61
CA GLY A 49 2.98 4.74 -2.05
C GLY A 49 1.82 3.79 -2.37
N SER A 50 0.58 4.27 -2.18
CA SER A 50 -0.62 3.53 -2.54
C SER A 50 -0.66 3.18 -4.03
N ARG A 51 -0.36 4.14 -4.92
CA ARG A 51 -0.26 3.92 -6.37
C ARG A 51 0.75 2.82 -6.71
N GLN A 52 1.93 2.85 -6.12
CA GLN A 52 2.96 1.83 -6.39
C GLN A 52 2.52 0.43 -5.98
N TRP A 53 1.86 0.29 -4.83
CA TRP A 53 1.29 -0.99 -4.42
C TRP A 53 0.13 -1.43 -5.31
N ALA A 54 -0.74 -0.50 -5.73
CA ALA A 54 -1.84 -0.80 -6.64
C ALA A 54 -1.34 -1.37 -7.98
N ILE A 55 -0.33 -0.71 -8.59
CA ILE A 55 0.32 -1.19 -9.82
C ILE A 55 0.87 -2.61 -9.61
N ARG A 56 1.61 -2.83 -8.52
CA ARG A 56 2.17 -4.15 -8.23
C ARG A 56 1.08 -5.21 -8.03
N CYS A 57 -0.02 -4.89 -7.36
CA CYS A 57 -1.10 -5.86 -7.20
C CYS A 57 -1.77 -6.19 -8.55
N VAL A 58 -1.98 -5.22 -9.42
CA VAL A 58 -2.56 -5.46 -10.75
C VAL A 58 -1.62 -6.29 -11.62
N HIS A 59 -0.31 -6.02 -11.59
CA HIS A 59 0.69 -6.82 -12.31
C HIS A 59 0.84 -8.23 -11.76
N GLU A 60 0.76 -8.41 -10.44
CA GLU A 60 0.72 -9.75 -9.86
C GLU A 60 -0.55 -10.46 -10.32
N ALA A 61 -1.72 -9.81 -10.25
CA ALA A 61 -2.99 -10.39 -10.69
C ALA A 61 -2.96 -10.86 -12.15
N SER A 62 -2.31 -10.12 -13.06
CA SER A 62 -2.20 -10.51 -14.47
C SER A 62 -1.34 -11.75 -14.72
N LEU A 63 -0.66 -12.28 -13.69
CA LEU A 63 0.09 -13.55 -13.78
C LEU A 63 -0.73 -14.76 -13.36
N HIS A 64 -1.97 -14.56 -12.91
CA HIS A 64 -2.86 -15.63 -12.48
C HIS A 64 -4.17 -15.54 -13.25
N GLU A 65 -4.74 -16.70 -13.60
CA GLU A 65 -6.06 -16.79 -14.24
C GLU A 65 -7.15 -16.31 -13.29
N ASP A 66 -7.09 -16.77 -12.04
CA ASP A 66 -8.07 -16.46 -11.02
C ASP A 66 -7.51 -15.47 -9.99
N ASN A 67 -8.27 -14.42 -9.68
CA ASN A 67 -7.96 -13.50 -8.59
C ASN A 67 -9.26 -13.01 -7.96
N CYS A 68 -9.24 -12.74 -6.65
CA CYS A 68 -10.38 -12.15 -5.97
C CYS A 68 -9.95 -11.12 -4.92
N PHE A 69 -10.78 -10.08 -4.77
CA PHE A 69 -10.69 -9.14 -3.67
C PHE A 69 -11.67 -9.58 -2.59
N ILE A 70 -11.19 -9.83 -1.37
CA ILE A 70 -12.04 -10.27 -0.27
C ILE A 70 -12.06 -9.24 0.86
N THR A 71 -13.22 -9.15 1.50
CA THR A 71 -13.38 -8.43 2.77
C THR A 71 -13.84 -9.42 3.82
N LEU A 72 -13.10 -9.52 4.93
CA LEU A 72 -13.42 -10.38 6.06
C LEU A 72 -13.85 -9.50 7.23
N THR A 73 -15.09 -9.66 7.65
CA THR A 73 -15.70 -8.90 8.73
C THR A 73 -16.05 -9.83 9.88
N TYR A 74 -15.73 -9.44 11.11
CA TYR A 74 -16.16 -10.23 12.28
C TYR A 74 -17.68 -10.21 12.42
N ASN A 75 -18.28 -11.24 13.00
CA ASN A 75 -19.61 -11.16 13.62
C ASN A 75 -19.48 -10.60 15.05
N PRO A 76 -20.58 -10.22 15.74
CA PRO A 76 -20.50 -9.68 17.10
C PRO A 76 -19.82 -10.62 18.10
N ALA A 77 -20.07 -11.93 18.01
CA ALA A 77 -19.56 -12.94 18.95
C ALA A 77 -18.06 -13.25 18.79
N SER A 78 -17.49 -12.97 17.62
CA SER A 78 -16.08 -13.22 17.28
C SER A 78 -15.27 -11.94 17.21
N LEU A 79 -15.82 -10.82 17.66
CA LEU A 79 -15.04 -9.59 17.80
C LEU A 79 -13.85 -9.84 18.72
N PRO A 80 -12.63 -9.44 18.32
CA PRO A 80 -11.50 -9.45 19.22
C PRO A 80 -11.80 -8.61 20.46
N GLU A 81 -11.26 -9.05 21.59
CA GLU A 81 -11.24 -8.28 22.82
C GLU A 81 -10.76 -6.85 22.54
N ASN A 82 -11.44 -5.87 23.14
CA ASN A 82 -11.16 -4.44 22.96
C ASN A 82 -11.28 -3.91 21.52
N GLY A 83 -11.85 -4.71 20.60
CA GLY A 83 -12.04 -4.34 19.20
C GLY A 83 -10.72 -4.12 18.45
N THR A 84 -9.62 -4.75 18.88
CA THR A 84 -8.29 -4.56 18.27
C THR A 84 -8.07 -5.41 17.00
N LEU A 85 -7.11 -5.04 16.17
CA LEU A 85 -6.69 -5.85 15.02
C LEU A 85 -5.82 -7.03 15.46
N VAL A 86 -6.11 -8.24 14.98
CA VAL A 86 -5.40 -9.46 15.38
C VAL A 86 -4.77 -10.16 14.18
N LYS A 87 -3.48 -9.89 13.95
CA LYS A 87 -2.72 -10.45 12.83
C LYS A 87 -2.78 -11.98 12.72
N LYS A 88 -2.86 -12.67 13.85
CA LYS A 88 -2.97 -14.13 13.91
C LYS A 88 -4.25 -14.65 13.23
N HIS A 89 -5.37 -13.95 13.33
CA HIS A 89 -6.63 -14.36 12.70
C HIS A 89 -6.50 -14.42 11.18
N PHE A 90 -5.89 -13.39 10.56
CA PHE A 90 -5.63 -13.41 9.12
C PHE A 90 -4.59 -14.47 8.72
N GLN A 91 -3.56 -14.69 9.54
CA GLN A 91 -2.57 -15.75 9.28
C GLN A 91 -3.20 -17.14 9.28
N ASP A 92 -4.07 -17.43 10.25
CA ASP A 92 -4.76 -18.71 10.33
C ASP A 92 -5.81 -18.88 9.24
N PHE A 93 -6.52 -17.80 8.88
CA PHE A 93 -7.35 -17.77 7.67
C PHE A 93 -6.56 -18.21 6.44
N MET A 94 -5.39 -17.60 6.18
CA MET A 94 -4.56 -17.97 5.03
C MET A 94 -4.03 -19.41 5.10
N LYS A 95 -3.77 -19.94 6.30
CA LYS A 95 -3.41 -21.37 6.48
C LYS A 95 -4.58 -22.28 6.11
N ARG A 96 -5.79 -21.98 6.59
CA ARG A 96 -7.00 -22.75 6.26
C ARG A 96 -7.33 -22.66 4.77
N LEU A 97 -7.21 -21.47 4.17
CA LEU A 97 -7.42 -21.25 2.73
C LEU A 97 -6.49 -22.12 1.89
N ARG A 98 -5.19 -22.12 2.20
CA ARG A 98 -4.20 -22.96 1.50
C ARG A 98 -4.41 -24.46 1.73
N LYS A 99 -4.84 -24.86 2.94
CA LYS A 99 -5.19 -26.25 3.23
C LYS A 99 -6.40 -26.72 2.42
N LYS A 100 -7.38 -25.84 2.18
CA LYS A 100 -8.58 -26.15 1.39
C LYS A 100 -8.28 -26.30 -0.10
N PHE A 101 -7.31 -25.55 -0.61
CA PHE A 101 -6.92 -25.55 -2.03
C PHE A 101 -5.44 -25.90 -2.22
N PRO A 102 -5.03 -27.16 -1.94
CA PRO A 102 -3.62 -27.56 -1.95
C PRO A 102 -2.96 -27.47 -3.34
N ASN A 103 -3.75 -27.58 -4.40
CA ASN A 103 -3.27 -27.56 -5.80
C ASN A 103 -3.18 -26.14 -6.38
N LYS A 104 -3.59 -25.10 -5.64
CA LYS A 104 -3.56 -23.71 -6.11
C LYS A 104 -2.39 -22.96 -5.45
N LYS A 105 -1.65 -22.18 -6.24
CA LYS A 105 -0.52 -21.38 -5.76
C LYS A 105 -1.00 -20.03 -5.21
N ILE A 106 -1.57 -20.05 -4.00
CA ILE A 106 -2.22 -18.86 -3.43
C ILE A 106 -1.21 -17.84 -2.88
N ARG A 107 -1.25 -16.63 -3.44
CA ARG A 107 -0.52 -15.45 -2.96
C ARG A 107 -1.50 -14.37 -2.54
N TYR A 108 -1.04 -13.38 -1.77
CA TYR A 108 -1.92 -12.31 -1.31
C TYR A 108 -1.21 -10.99 -1.03
N TYR A 109 -1.99 -9.91 -1.06
CA TYR A 109 -1.67 -8.60 -0.49
C TYR A 109 -2.84 -8.19 0.42
N HIS A 110 -2.58 -7.84 1.68
CA HIS A 110 -3.60 -7.71 2.71
C HIS A 110 -3.37 -6.46 3.58
N CYS A 111 -4.46 -5.81 3.99
CA CYS A 111 -4.48 -4.82 5.07
C CYS A 111 -5.50 -5.19 6.15
N GLY A 112 -5.12 -4.94 7.40
CA GLY A 112 -6.05 -4.85 8.53
C GLY A 112 -6.31 -3.39 8.85
N GLU A 113 -7.57 -3.02 9.01
CA GLU A 113 -7.99 -1.64 9.23
C GLU A 113 -9.23 -1.53 10.13
N TYR A 114 -9.52 -0.30 10.53
CA TYR A 114 -10.69 0.06 11.30
C TYR A 114 -11.72 0.77 10.42
N GLY A 115 -12.99 0.37 10.54
CA GLY A 115 -14.10 1.01 9.81
C GLY A 115 -14.32 2.45 10.27
N ASP A 116 -14.73 3.33 9.36
CA ASP A 116 -14.77 4.78 9.62
C ASP A 116 -15.79 5.21 10.70
N LYS A 117 -16.89 4.46 10.87
CA LYS A 117 -17.96 4.82 11.81
C LYS A 117 -17.75 4.26 13.21
N ASN A 118 -17.57 2.94 13.31
CA ASN A 118 -17.56 2.23 14.59
C ASN A 118 -16.17 1.73 14.99
N LEU A 119 -15.14 2.08 14.20
CA LEU A 119 -13.76 1.58 14.38
C LEU A 119 -13.71 0.06 14.52
N ARG A 120 -14.60 -0.64 13.81
CA ARG A 120 -14.67 -2.10 13.83
C ARG A 120 -13.48 -2.65 13.05
N PRO A 121 -12.67 -3.56 13.62
CA PRO A 121 -11.57 -4.18 12.91
C PRO A 121 -12.12 -5.06 11.78
N HIS A 122 -11.52 -4.97 10.61
CA HIS A 122 -11.80 -5.85 9.48
C HIS A 122 -10.56 -6.02 8.61
N TYR A 123 -10.60 -7.00 7.71
CA TYR A 123 -9.49 -7.32 6.83
C TYR A 123 -9.91 -7.20 5.38
N HIS A 124 -9.09 -6.53 4.58
CA HIS A 124 -9.17 -6.60 3.13
C HIS A 124 -7.96 -7.31 2.57
N ALA A 125 -8.18 -8.19 1.60
CA ALA A 125 -7.10 -8.87 0.92
C ALA A 125 -7.39 -9.02 -0.57
N ILE A 126 -6.34 -8.88 -1.37
CA ILE A 126 -6.31 -9.37 -2.73
C ILE A 126 -5.68 -10.75 -2.66
N ILE A 127 -6.42 -11.75 -3.12
CA ILE A 127 -5.97 -13.12 -3.26
C ILE A 127 -5.64 -13.35 -4.73
N PHE A 128 -4.42 -13.80 -4.99
CA PHE A 128 -3.93 -14.12 -6.32
C PHE A 128 -3.85 -15.64 -6.50
N GLY A 129 -4.30 -16.13 -7.65
CA GLY A 129 -4.31 -17.56 -7.99
C GLY A 129 -5.50 -18.33 -7.41
N LEU A 130 -6.59 -17.64 -7.07
CA LEU A 130 -7.82 -18.26 -6.55
C LEU A 130 -9.05 -17.38 -6.79
N THR A 131 -10.14 -18.03 -7.19
CA THR A 131 -11.52 -17.57 -7.07
C THR A 131 -12.36 -18.68 -6.41
N PHE A 132 -13.63 -18.43 -6.16
CA PHE A 132 -14.56 -19.39 -5.57
C PHE A 132 -15.62 -19.79 -6.61
N ASP A 133 -16.03 -21.05 -6.60
CA ASP A 133 -17.00 -21.58 -7.56
C ASP A 133 -18.45 -21.37 -7.08
N ASP A 134 -18.64 -21.06 -5.80
CA ASP A 134 -19.95 -20.90 -5.14
C ASP A 134 -20.32 -19.41 -4.93
N LEU A 135 -19.90 -18.54 -5.85
CA LEU A 135 -20.18 -17.11 -5.76
C LEU A 135 -21.65 -16.80 -6.03
N ILE A 136 -22.30 -16.15 -5.06
CA ILE A 136 -23.68 -15.66 -5.16
C ILE A 136 -23.65 -14.13 -5.06
N LEU A 137 -24.35 -13.45 -5.97
CA LEU A 137 -24.42 -11.99 -5.94
C LEU A 137 -25.07 -11.53 -4.63
N TYR A 138 -24.38 -10.65 -3.91
CA TYR A 138 -24.83 -10.11 -2.62
C TYR A 138 -25.31 -8.67 -2.75
N LYS A 139 -24.46 -7.76 -3.28
CA LYS A 139 -24.85 -6.36 -3.50
C LYS A 139 -24.06 -5.74 -4.66
N VAL A 140 -24.62 -4.70 -5.26
CA VAL A 140 -23.91 -3.84 -6.22
C VAL A 140 -23.59 -2.53 -5.52
N GLU A 141 -22.31 -2.17 -5.46
CA GLU A 141 -21.84 -0.98 -4.75
C GLU A 141 -20.92 -0.16 -5.65
N ASN A 142 -21.29 1.10 -5.93
CA ASN A 142 -20.55 1.98 -6.83
C ASN A 142 -20.30 1.38 -8.23
N GLY A 143 -21.25 0.59 -8.73
CA GLY A 143 -21.16 -0.11 -10.02
C GLY A 143 -20.26 -1.35 -10.02
N GLU A 144 -19.80 -1.81 -8.86
CA GLU A 144 -19.03 -3.05 -8.71
C GLU A 144 -19.90 -4.10 -8.02
N ASN A 145 -19.89 -5.33 -8.54
CA ASN A 145 -20.61 -6.44 -7.93
C ASN A 145 -19.79 -7.01 -6.76
N LEU A 146 -20.47 -7.18 -5.62
CA LEU A 146 -19.98 -7.94 -4.49
C LEU A 146 -20.78 -9.23 -4.37
N TYR A 147 -20.06 -10.30 -4.10
CA TYR A 147 -20.55 -11.65 -3.99
C TYR A 147 -20.27 -12.20 -2.59
N THR A 148 -20.98 -13.26 -2.23
CA THR A 148 -20.71 -14.08 -1.05
C THR A 148 -20.36 -15.50 -1.49
N SER A 149 -19.61 -16.22 -0.66
CA SER A 149 -19.24 -17.62 -0.88
C SER A 149 -19.34 -18.36 0.45
N VAL A 150 -20.12 -19.43 0.48
CA VAL A 150 -20.28 -20.30 1.66
C VAL A 150 -18.93 -20.93 2.02
N ILE A 151 -18.14 -21.30 1.01
CA ILE A 151 -16.78 -21.81 1.19
C ILE A 151 -15.91 -20.76 1.87
N LEU A 152 -15.90 -19.52 1.38
CA LEU A 152 -15.10 -18.44 1.96
C LEU A 152 -15.50 -18.14 3.40
N GLU A 153 -16.80 -18.02 3.68
CA GLU A 153 -17.32 -17.77 5.03
C GLU A 153 -16.95 -18.89 5.99
N LYS A 154 -17.03 -20.16 5.56
CA LYS A 154 -16.60 -21.31 6.36
C LYS A 154 -15.10 -21.29 6.65
N ILE A 155 -14.27 -20.87 5.68
CA ILE A 155 -12.82 -20.73 5.88
C ILE A 155 -12.52 -19.56 6.82
N TRP A 156 -13.25 -18.45 6.70
CA TRP A 156 -13.13 -17.32 7.61
C TRP A 156 -13.52 -17.72 9.03
N GLY A 157 -14.73 -18.25 9.21
CA GLY A 157 -15.22 -18.86 10.44
C GLY A 157 -15.50 -17.89 11.59
N MET A 158 -15.29 -16.58 11.39
CA MET A 158 -15.41 -15.55 12.42
C MET A 158 -16.42 -14.46 12.05
N GLY A 159 -17.19 -14.65 10.98
CA GLY A 159 -18.22 -13.71 10.55
C GLY A 159 -18.47 -13.73 9.06
N PHE A 160 -18.78 -12.57 8.51
CA PHE A 160 -19.21 -12.39 7.13
C PHE A 160 -18.02 -12.12 6.20
N ALA A 161 -18.10 -12.63 4.97
CA ALA A 161 -17.06 -12.43 3.98
C ALA A 161 -17.65 -12.09 2.61
N THR A 162 -17.13 -11.04 1.98
CA THR A 162 -17.52 -10.66 0.62
C THR A 162 -16.36 -10.86 -0.35
N VAL A 163 -16.73 -11.10 -1.60
CA VAL A 163 -15.82 -11.27 -2.75
C VAL A 163 -16.17 -10.22 -3.79
N GLY A 164 -15.17 -9.51 -4.28
CA GLY A 164 -15.28 -8.56 -5.38
C GLY A 164 -14.14 -8.76 -6.38
N SER A 165 -14.17 -7.98 -7.45
CA SER A 165 -13.17 -8.07 -8.51
C SER A 165 -11.86 -7.37 -8.14
N VAL A 166 -10.75 -7.92 -8.64
CA VAL A 166 -9.43 -7.29 -8.54
C VAL A 166 -9.28 -6.27 -9.68
N THR A 167 -9.39 -5.00 -9.33
CA THR A 167 -9.22 -3.86 -10.24
C THR A 167 -8.13 -2.95 -9.70
N PHE A 168 -7.65 -2.00 -10.52
CA PHE A 168 -6.75 -0.97 -10.00
C PHE A 168 -7.37 -0.21 -8.83
N ARG A 169 -8.70 -0.04 -8.81
CA ARG A 169 -9.42 0.65 -7.73
C ARG A 169 -9.44 -0.17 -6.45
N SER A 170 -9.75 -1.47 -6.50
CA SER A 170 -9.71 -2.32 -5.29
C SER A 170 -8.28 -2.51 -4.80
N ALA A 171 -7.30 -2.62 -5.71
CA ALA A 171 -5.89 -2.65 -5.34
C ALA A 171 -5.40 -1.36 -4.68
N ALA A 172 -5.79 -0.21 -5.23
CA ALA A 172 -5.50 1.09 -4.62
C ALA A 172 -6.21 1.22 -3.27
N TYR A 173 -7.44 0.73 -3.15
CA TYR A 173 -8.20 0.75 -1.90
C TYR A 173 -7.44 0.04 -0.78
N VAL A 174 -7.06 -1.23 -0.93
CA VAL A 174 -6.23 -1.97 0.07
C VAL A 174 -4.93 -1.22 0.39
N ALA A 175 -4.29 -0.65 -0.63
CA ALA A 175 -3.06 0.11 -0.47
C ALA A 175 -3.25 1.52 0.14
N ARG A 176 -4.48 2.05 0.23
CA ARG A 176 -4.77 3.38 0.81
C ARG A 176 -4.98 3.30 2.32
N TYR A 177 -5.41 2.18 2.88
CA TYR A 177 -5.69 2.12 4.33
C TYR A 177 -4.45 2.21 5.21
N ILE A 178 -3.29 1.76 4.71
CA ILE A 178 -2.01 2.07 5.37
C ILE A 178 -1.74 3.58 5.48
N MET A 179 -2.37 4.40 4.64
CA MET A 179 -2.26 5.85 4.70
C MET A 179 -3.14 6.46 5.79
N LYS A 180 -4.17 5.76 6.29
CA LYS A 180 -4.96 6.21 7.45
C LYS A 180 -4.17 6.05 8.76
N LYS A 181 -3.21 5.12 8.78
CA LYS A 181 -2.31 4.90 9.92
C LYS A 181 -1.72 6.21 10.44
N VAL A 182 -1.93 6.45 11.73
CA VAL A 182 -1.35 7.59 12.45
C VAL A 182 0.04 7.21 12.95
N ASN A 183 1.03 8.08 12.71
CA ASN A 183 2.40 7.90 13.17
C ASN A 183 2.85 9.16 13.94
N GLY A 184 3.98 9.06 14.63
CA GLY A 184 4.58 10.20 15.36
C GLY A 184 3.89 10.48 16.69
N GLN A 185 3.92 11.74 17.13
CA GLN A 185 3.44 12.17 18.44
C GLN A 185 1.96 11.82 18.69
N ASN A 186 1.13 11.89 17.64
CA ASN A 186 -0.30 11.59 17.74
C ASN A 186 -0.63 10.09 17.73
N LYS A 187 0.36 9.21 17.58
CA LYS A 187 0.13 7.76 17.52
C LYS A 187 -0.47 7.23 18.82
N LYS A 188 0.11 7.62 19.96
CA LYS A 188 -0.29 7.11 21.28
C LYS A 188 -1.75 7.42 21.57
N ALA A 189 -2.12 8.70 21.51
CA ALA A 189 -3.50 9.16 21.69
C ALA A 189 -4.51 8.56 20.69
N HIS A 190 -4.08 8.16 19.49
CA HIS A 190 -4.98 7.60 18.47
C HIS A 190 -5.25 6.10 18.65
N TYR A 191 -4.30 5.35 19.23
CA TYR A 191 -4.41 3.90 19.41
C TYR A 191 -4.55 3.48 20.87
N GLU A 192 -4.68 4.41 21.81
CA GLU A 192 -5.05 4.10 23.19
C GLU A 192 -6.57 4.16 23.36
N ARG A 193 -7.12 3.16 24.05
CA ARG A 193 -8.49 3.20 24.59
C ARG A 193 -8.44 2.99 26.09
N VAL A 194 -9.43 3.52 26.79
CA VAL A 194 -9.65 3.22 28.19
C VAL A 194 -10.88 2.32 28.28
N ASP A 195 -10.72 1.20 28.97
CA ASP A 195 -11.85 0.35 29.32
C ASP A 195 -12.75 1.10 30.31
N PRO A 196 -14.04 1.31 30.01
CA PRO A 196 -14.94 2.07 30.88
C PRO A 196 -15.30 1.34 32.17
N GLU A 197 -15.17 0.01 32.22
CA GLU A 197 -15.50 -0.80 33.40
C GLU A 197 -14.28 -0.99 34.30
N THR A 198 -13.09 -1.24 33.74
CA THR A 198 -11.87 -1.51 34.53
C THR A 198 -10.96 -0.29 34.70
N GLY A 199 -11.10 0.73 33.84
CA GLY A 199 -10.20 1.88 33.79
C GLY A 199 -8.83 1.57 33.18
N GLU A 200 -8.60 0.37 32.65
CA GLU A 200 -7.33 -0.03 32.07
C GLU A 200 -7.08 0.65 30.71
N ILE A 201 -5.82 1.01 30.47
CA ILE A 201 -5.39 1.57 29.18
C ILE A 201 -5.01 0.42 28.25
N ILE A 202 -5.71 0.33 27.13
CA ILE A 202 -5.53 -0.69 26.11
C ILE A 202 -4.88 -0.09 24.87
N ASP A 203 -3.75 -0.67 24.46
CA ASP A 203 -3.09 -0.36 23.20
C ASP A 203 -3.71 -1.16 22.04
N LEU A 204 -4.34 -0.44 21.11
CA LEU A 204 -4.83 -1.00 19.86
C LEU A 204 -3.67 -1.28 18.91
N GLN A 205 -3.77 -2.39 18.19
CA GLN A 205 -2.86 -2.73 17.11
C GLN A 205 -3.11 -1.77 15.93
N PRO A 206 -2.13 -0.94 15.54
CA PRO A 206 -2.32 -0.04 14.40
C PRO A 206 -2.54 -0.81 13.11
N GLU A 207 -3.15 -0.14 12.12
CA GLU A 207 -3.32 -0.68 10.79
C GLU A 207 -1.98 -1.17 10.23
N TYR A 208 -2.05 -2.28 9.52
CA TYR A 208 -0.87 -2.96 9.01
C TYR A 208 -1.17 -3.63 7.68
N THR A 209 -0.10 -3.87 6.93
CA THR A 209 -0.15 -4.63 5.69
C THR A 209 0.72 -5.87 5.80
N THR A 210 0.25 -6.97 5.23
CA THR A 210 1.03 -8.21 5.05
C THR A 210 0.86 -8.72 3.64
N MET A 211 1.86 -9.45 3.13
CA MET A 211 1.84 -9.94 1.77
C MET A 211 2.73 -11.16 1.59
N SER A 212 2.56 -11.85 0.48
CA SER A 212 3.54 -12.81 -0.02
C SER A 212 4.86 -12.11 -0.36
N ARG A 213 5.98 -12.67 0.13
CA ARG A 213 7.33 -12.08 -0.05
C ARG A 213 8.31 -12.97 -0.81
N ARG A 214 7.94 -14.22 -1.12
CA ARG A 214 8.82 -15.22 -1.74
C ARG A 214 8.17 -15.81 -3.00
N PRO A 215 8.50 -15.29 -4.20
CA PRO A 215 9.19 -14.02 -4.42
C PRO A 215 8.26 -12.82 -4.09
N GLY A 216 8.79 -11.59 -4.15
CA GLY A 216 8.00 -10.38 -3.88
C GLY A 216 6.82 -10.21 -4.83
N ILE A 217 5.77 -9.48 -4.41
CA ILE A 217 4.60 -9.21 -5.27
C ILE A 217 5.06 -8.52 -6.57
N ALA A 218 4.60 -9.07 -7.69
CA ALA A 218 4.87 -8.68 -9.06
C ALA A 218 6.32 -8.84 -9.53
N SER A 219 7.12 -9.69 -8.87
CA SER A 219 8.48 -10.01 -9.34
C SER A 219 8.45 -10.71 -10.70
N GLY A 220 7.61 -11.74 -10.87
CA GLY A 220 7.53 -12.47 -12.15
C GLY A 220 7.04 -11.59 -13.30
N TRP A 221 6.25 -10.56 -13.00
CA TRP A 221 5.80 -9.61 -14.01
C TRP A 221 6.96 -8.72 -14.43
N TYR A 222 7.75 -8.24 -13.47
CA TYR A 222 8.97 -7.50 -13.77
C TYR A 222 9.92 -8.34 -14.63
N ASP A 223 10.17 -9.61 -14.26
CA ASP A 223 11.09 -10.48 -14.98
C ASP A 223 10.69 -10.64 -16.45
N LYS A 224 9.38 -10.69 -16.72
CA LYS A 224 8.81 -10.83 -18.07
C LYS A 224 8.78 -9.53 -18.88
N TYR A 225 8.52 -8.39 -18.24
CA TYR A 225 8.18 -7.14 -18.95
C TYR A 225 9.14 -5.97 -18.71
N LYS A 226 10.25 -6.16 -17.98
CA LYS A 226 11.23 -5.09 -17.71
C LYS A 226 11.75 -4.40 -18.99
N ASN A 227 11.91 -5.16 -20.07
CA ASN A 227 12.40 -4.64 -21.35
C ASN A 227 11.39 -3.73 -22.06
N ASP A 228 10.10 -3.79 -21.72
CA ASP A 228 9.10 -2.86 -22.25
C ASP A 228 9.04 -1.57 -21.40
N VAL A 229 9.43 -1.67 -20.13
CA VAL A 229 9.29 -0.60 -19.14
C VAL A 229 10.47 0.37 -19.17
N TYR A 230 11.70 -0.14 -19.10
CA TYR A 230 12.88 0.71 -18.88
C TYR A 230 13.40 1.49 -20.08
N PRO A 231 13.28 1.04 -21.34
CA PRO A 231 13.70 1.87 -22.48
C PRO A 231 12.99 3.23 -22.52
N SER A 232 11.75 3.29 -22.02
CA SER A 232 10.95 4.51 -22.00
C SER A 232 10.77 5.12 -20.61
N ASP A 233 11.25 4.47 -19.54
CA ASP A 233 10.99 4.80 -18.14
C ASP A 233 9.49 5.00 -17.81
N ASN A 234 8.62 4.30 -18.53
CA ASN A 234 7.18 4.49 -18.49
C ASN A 234 6.45 3.16 -18.48
N LEU A 235 5.36 3.12 -17.72
CA LEU A 235 4.48 1.97 -17.59
C LEU A 235 3.07 2.36 -17.99
N HIS A 236 2.44 1.55 -18.84
CA HIS A 236 1.10 1.81 -19.34
C HIS A 236 0.11 0.87 -18.67
N LEU A 237 -0.89 1.43 -17.99
CA LEU A 237 -1.95 0.67 -17.34
C LEU A 237 -3.28 1.41 -17.47
N ASN A 238 -4.31 0.73 -17.99
CA ASN A 238 -5.66 1.27 -18.21
C ASN A 238 -5.66 2.62 -18.95
N GLY A 239 -4.89 2.71 -20.06
CA GLY A 239 -4.78 3.91 -20.88
C GLY A 239 -4.06 5.08 -20.22
N LYS A 240 -3.40 4.87 -19.08
CA LYS A 240 -2.63 5.90 -18.35
C LYS A 240 -1.17 5.50 -18.25
N THR A 241 -0.30 6.48 -18.38
CA THR A 241 1.14 6.32 -18.19
C THR A 241 1.54 6.61 -16.75
N PHE A 242 2.41 5.75 -16.23
CA PHE A 242 2.86 5.74 -14.85
C PHE A 242 4.37 5.56 -14.80
N ARG A 243 5.01 6.22 -13.84
CA ARG A 243 6.41 5.89 -13.51
C ARG A 243 6.50 4.50 -12.88
N PRO A 244 7.52 3.69 -13.24
CA PRO A 244 7.76 2.38 -12.63
C PRO A 244 7.80 2.45 -11.09
N PRO A 245 7.24 1.45 -10.38
CA PRO A 245 7.37 1.33 -8.94
C PRO A 245 8.82 1.25 -8.48
N LYS A 246 9.15 1.80 -7.30
CA LYS A 246 10.50 1.73 -6.71
C LYS A 246 11.01 0.30 -6.49
N TYR A 247 10.09 -0.66 -6.37
CA TYR A 247 10.46 -2.07 -6.30
C TYR A 247 11.14 -2.54 -7.60
N TYR A 248 10.60 -2.16 -8.75
CA TYR A 248 11.21 -2.47 -10.04
C TYR A 248 12.51 -1.70 -10.21
N ASP A 249 12.54 -0.41 -9.86
CA ASP A 249 13.77 0.40 -9.99
C ASP A 249 14.94 -0.28 -9.27
N ARG A 250 14.69 -0.86 -8.08
CA ARG A 250 15.71 -1.59 -7.31
C ARG A 250 16.12 -2.91 -7.94
N MET A 251 15.19 -3.63 -8.56
CA MET A 251 15.51 -4.85 -9.29
C MET A 251 16.36 -4.52 -10.52
N TYR A 252 15.99 -3.48 -11.27
CA TYR A 252 16.71 -3.06 -12.46
C TYR A 252 18.08 -2.47 -12.15
N GLU A 253 18.19 -1.70 -11.06
CA GLU A 253 19.49 -1.21 -10.58
C GLU A 253 20.47 -2.35 -10.25
N HIS A 254 19.98 -3.48 -9.75
CA HIS A 254 20.81 -4.65 -9.49
C HIS A 254 21.22 -5.38 -10.77
N GLU A 255 20.34 -5.45 -11.77
CA GLU A 255 20.60 -6.16 -13.03
C GLU A 255 21.37 -5.32 -14.06
N SER A 256 21.19 -3.99 -14.05
CA SER A 256 21.71 -3.06 -15.06
C SER A 256 22.01 -1.69 -14.43
N PRO A 257 23.05 -1.60 -13.58
CA PRO A 257 23.36 -0.40 -12.81
C PRO A 257 23.68 0.82 -13.70
N GLU A 258 24.44 0.63 -14.77
CA GLU A 258 24.82 1.70 -15.70
C GLU A 258 23.62 2.32 -16.42
N GLU A 259 22.71 1.48 -16.93
CA GLU A 259 21.47 1.96 -17.58
C GLU A 259 20.57 2.68 -16.57
N MET A 260 20.46 2.15 -15.35
CA MET A 260 19.69 2.81 -14.31
C MET A 260 20.27 4.17 -13.91
N GLU A 261 21.59 4.35 -13.96
CA GLU A 261 22.24 5.64 -13.76
C GLU A 261 21.88 6.65 -14.86
N LYS A 262 21.90 6.24 -16.13
CA LYS A 262 21.44 7.06 -17.27
C LYS A 262 19.99 7.49 -17.08
N ILE A 263 19.11 6.57 -16.66
CA ILE A 263 17.70 6.86 -16.38
C ILE A 263 17.56 7.86 -15.22
N LYS A 264 18.32 7.69 -14.13
CA LYS A 264 18.34 8.62 -12.99
C LYS A 264 18.80 10.02 -13.42
N ALA A 265 19.83 10.12 -14.26
CA ALA A 265 20.30 11.40 -14.80
C ALA A 265 19.22 12.09 -15.65
N LEU A 266 18.52 11.34 -16.51
CA LEU A 266 17.41 11.86 -17.31
C LEU A 266 16.23 12.34 -16.43
N ARG A 267 15.87 11.57 -15.40
CA ARG A 267 14.85 11.95 -14.41
C ARG A 267 15.23 13.27 -13.71
N LEU A 268 16.50 13.48 -13.35
CA LEU A 268 16.98 14.73 -12.77
C LEU A 268 16.88 15.92 -13.74
N LYS A 269 17.24 15.71 -15.02
CA LYS A 269 17.08 16.73 -16.07
C LYS A 269 15.61 17.13 -16.22
N ASN A 270 14.70 16.15 -16.26
CA ASN A 270 13.26 16.39 -16.36
C ASN A 270 12.67 17.09 -15.11
N MET A 271 13.21 16.79 -13.91
CA MET A 271 12.81 17.50 -12.70
C MET A 271 13.13 19.00 -12.77
N LYS A 272 14.25 19.39 -13.38
CA LYS A 272 14.64 20.80 -13.55
C LYS A 272 13.68 21.56 -14.48
N ILE A 273 13.14 20.90 -15.52
CA ILE A 273 12.15 21.49 -16.43
C ILE A 273 10.89 21.94 -15.65
N HIS A 274 10.49 21.16 -14.65
CA HIS A 274 9.32 21.44 -13.82
C HIS A 274 9.64 22.19 -12.52
N ALA A 275 10.82 22.81 -12.39
CA ALA A 275 11.26 23.49 -11.17
C ALA A 275 10.24 24.52 -10.66
N LYS A 276 9.60 25.28 -11.56
CA LYS A 276 8.54 26.24 -11.22
C LYS A 276 7.35 25.61 -10.48
N ASN A 277 7.08 24.33 -10.70
CA ASN A 277 6.01 23.60 -10.01
C ASN A 277 6.42 23.00 -8.65
N ASN A 278 7.70 23.10 -8.29
CA ASN A 278 8.28 22.50 -7.11
C ASN A 278 8.77 23.54 -6.08
N THR A 279 8.40 24.82 -6.23
CA THR A 279 8.64 25.85 -5.20
C THR A 279 7.76 25.59 -3.96
N PRO A 280 8.19 26.01 -2.75
CA PRO A 280 7.40 25.80 -1.53
C PRO A 280 5.96 26.33 -1.62
N GLU A 281 5.77 27.53 -2.19
CA GLU A 281 4.46 28.17 -2.36
C GLU A 281 3.58 27.33 -3.29
N ARG A 282 4.16 26.86 -4.40
CA ARG A 282 3.43 26.06 -5.39
C ARG A 282 3.08 24.68 -4.86
N LEU A 283 3.95 24.07 -4.06
CA LEU A 283 3.69 22.79 -3.40
C LEU A 283 2.53 22.90 -2.40
N LYS A 284 2.45 23.98 -1.61
CA LYS A 284 1.32 24.24 -0.70
C LYS A 284 -0.02 24.31 -1.46
N VAL A 285 -0.07 25.06 -2.56
CA VAL A 285 -1.29 25.16 -3.39
C VAL A 285 -1.68 23.80 -3.98
N ARG A 286 -0.71 23.05 -4.51
CA ARG A 286 -0.95 21.72 -5.07
C ARG A 286 -1.42 20.71 -4.02
N GLU A 287 -0.95 20.83 -2.79
CA GLU A 287 -1.41 20.02 -1.67
C GLU A 287 -2.87 20.32 -1.35
N ALA A 288 -3.24 21.59 -1.19
CA ALA A 288 -4.62 21.99 -0.90
C ALA A 288 -5.61 21.48 -1.97
N VAL A 289 -5.28 21.65 -3.25
CA VAL A 289 -6.08 21.13 -4.36
C VAL A 289 -6.18 19.60 -4.29
N LYS A 290 -5.09 18.90 -3.99
CA LYS A 290 -5.10 17.43 -3.89
C LYS A 290 -5.94 16.94 -2.72
N ILE A 291 -5.87 17.60 -1.57
CA ILE A 291 -6.68 17.28 -0.40
C ILE A 291 -8.17 17.46 -0.74
N ALA A 292 -8.54 18.55 -1.39
CA ALA A 292 -9.92 18.77 -1.86
C ALA A 292 -10.40 17.65 -2.79
N GLN A 293 -9.58 17.25 -3.77
CA GLN A 293 -9.87 16.12 -4.66
C GLN A 293 -10.01 14.78 -3.92
N THR A 294 -9.33 14.59 -2.79
CA THR A 294 -9.45 13.34 -2.03
C THR A 294 -10.72 13.29 -1.17
N LYS A 295 -11.25 14.43 -0.71
CA LYS A 295 -12.49 14.48 0.06
C LYS A 295 -13.69 14.00 -0.76
N SER A 296 -13.70 14.26 -2.07
CA SER A 296 -14.75 13.74 -2.98
C SER A 296 -14.61 12.26 -3.33
N LEU A 297 -13.58 11.56 -2.82
CA LEU A 297 -13.31 10.14 -3.11
C LEU A 297 -13.53 9.22 -1.90
N ILE A 298 -14.07 9.74 -0.79
CA ILE A 298 -14.39 8.93 0.40
C ILE A 298 -15.55 8.01 0.01
N ARG A 299 -15.27 6.71 -0.11
CA ARG A 299 -16.29 5.68 -0.21
C ARG A 299 -16.74 5.39 1.22
N THR A 300 -17.96 5.74 1.55
CA THR A 300 -18.62 5.24 2.76
C THR A 300 -18.72 3.72 2.63
N VAL A 301 -18.06 3.00 3.54
CA VAL A 301 -18.36 1.60 3.82
C VAL A 301 -19.53 1.53 4.77
#